data_AF-A0A3R7V512-F1
#
_entry.id   AF-A0A3R7V512-F1
#
_cell.length_a   1.000
_cell.length_b   1.000
_cell.length_c   1.000
_cell.angle_alpha   90.00
_cell.angle_beta   90.00
_cell.angle_gamma   90.00
#
_symmetry.space_group_name_H-M   'P 1'
#
loop_
_entity.id
_entity.type
_entity.pdbx_description
1 polymer ?
#
loop_
_entity_poly.entity_id
_entity_poly.type
_entity_poly.pdbx_seq_one_letter_code
_entity_poly.pdbx_strand_id
1 'polypeptide(L)'
;MKSYKEFHISPDLKNENLTKTIDCFNETGEKIKLPVVTEVPLTIYLNKQEIVTAMTLGDMPELLAVGYLLNQKMLKNEDIISEINYDKELQVVVVRTNRKTNYEKKM
;
A
#
# COMPACT_ATOMS: atom_id res chain seq x y z
N MET A 1 10.92 -9.16 29.97
CA MET A 1 11.73 -8.22 29.17
C MET A 1 10.79 -7.47 28.25
N LYS A 2 10.55 -6.18 28.46
CA LYS A 2 9.68 -5.39 27.56
C LYS A 2 10.45 -5.14 26.27
N SER A 3 9.98 -5.74 25.17
CA SER A 3 10.49 -5.46 23.83
C SER A 3 10.10 -4.04 23.46
N TYR A 4 11.07 -3.13 23.46
CA TYR A 4 10.91 -1.82 22.83
C TYR A 4 10.90 -2.08 21.32
N LYS A 5 9.76 -1.86 20.65
CA LYS A 5 9.74 -1.79 19.19
C LYS A 5 10.55 -0.56 18.78
N GLU A 6 11.63 -0.77 18.03
CA GLU A 6 12.52 0.27 17.51
C GLU A 6 11.78 1.26 16.56
N PHE A 7 10.69 0.80 15.95
CA PHE A 7 9.86 1.60 15.04
C PHE A 7 8.38 1.60 15.45
N HIS A 8 7.72 2.75 15.25
CA HIS A 8 6.27 2.89 15.44
C HIS A 8 5.45 2.14 14.37
N ILE A 9 6.03 1.96 13.18
CA ILE A 9 5.45 1.23 12.06
C ILE A 9 6.52 0.24 11.57
N SER A 10 6.14 -1.02 11.42
CA SER A 10 7.03 -2.10 10.96
C SER A 10 6.20 -3.13 10.20
N PRO A 11 6.74 -3.75 9.13
CA PRO A 11 6.04 -4.80 8.43
C PRO A 11 5.78 -6.00 9.34
N ASP A 12 4.70 -6.74 9.07
CA ASP A 12 4.48 -8.03 9.70
C ASP A 12 5.29 -9.11 8.99
N LEU A 13 6.43 -9.49 9.61
CA LEU A 13 7.32 -10.52 9.09
C LEU A 13 6.67 -11.92 9.01
N LYS A 14 5.50 -12.11 9.64
CA LYS A 14 4.75 -13.37 9.58
C LYS A 14 3.63 -13.34 8.53
N ASN A 15 3.45 -12.24 7.82
CA ASN A 15 2.41 -12.15 6.79
C ASN A 15 2.82 -12.92 5.53
N GLU A 16 2.29 -14.13 5.40
CA GLU A 16 2.54 -15.02 4.27
C GLU A 16 2.03 -14.47 2.93
N ASN A 17 1.23 -13.40 2.91
CA ASN A 17 0.76 -12.78 1.66
C ASN A 17 1.80 -11.82 1.04
N LEU A 18 2.87 -11.47 1.74
CA LEU A 18 3.89 -10.54 1.24
C LEU A 18 4.96 -11.23 0.38
N THR A 19 5.08 -12.55 0.52
CA THR A 19 6.06 -13.34 -0.22
C THR A 19 5.44 -14.65 -0.68
N LYS A 20 5.92 -15.20 -1.79
CA LYS A 20 5.52 -16.50 -2.30
C LYS A 20 6.76 -17.34 -2.55
N THR A 21 6.70 -18.61 -2.18
CA THR A 21 7.78 -19.55 -2.51
C THR A 21 7.64 -19.98 -3.97
N ILE A 22 8.71 -19.82 -4.74
CA ILE A 22 8.78 -20.30 -6.12
C ILE A 22 9.86 -21.39 -6.25
N ASP A 23 9.63 -22.30 -7.19
CA ASP A 23 10.63 -23.24 -7.66
C ASP A 23 11.51 -22.54 -8.72
N CYS A 24 12.84 -22.58 -8.57
CA CYS A 24 13.77 -22.04 -9.56
C CYS A 24 15.05 -22.89 -9.66
N PHE A 25 15.95 -22.52 -10.56
CA PHE A 25 17.26 -23.14 -10.72
C PHE A 25 18.35 -22.18 -10.23
N ASN A 26 19.35 -22.69 -9.54
CA ASN A 26 20.55 -21.93 -9.16
C ASN A 26 21.57 -21.88 -10.32
N GLU A 27 22.73 -21.29 -10.07
CA GLU A 27 23.83 -21.16 -11.04
C GLU A 27 24.45 -22.49 -11.49
N THR A 28 24.29 -23.56 -10.70
CA THR A 28 24.77 -24.91 -11.03
C THR A 28 23.72 -25.77 -11.76
N GLY A 29 22.51 -25.23 -11.96
CA GLY A 29 21.38 -25.93 -12.60
C GLY A 29 20.59 -26.84 -11.66
N GLU A 30 20.79 -26.74 -10.35
CA GLU A 30 20.04 -27.48 -9.35
C GLU A 30 18.70 -26.80 -9.03
N LYS A 31 17.65 -27.61 -8.85
CA LYS A 31 16.33 -27.11 -8.48
C LYS A 31 16.29 -26.71 -7.01
N ILE A 32 15.97 -25.45 -6.74
CA ILE A 32 15.85 -24.87 -5.39
C ILE A 32 14.48 -24.21 -5.21
N LYS A 33 14.14 -23.90 -3.95
CA LYS A 33 12.96 -23.11 -3.58
C LYS A 33 13.41 -21.80 -2.95
N LEU A 34 12.87 -20.69 -3.41
CA LEU A 34 13.19 -19.36 -2.88
C LEU A 34 11.90 -18.58 -2.55
N PRO A 35 11.85 -17.90 -1.39
CA PRO A 35 10.82 -16.92 -1.14
C PRO A 35 11.09 -15.68 -1.98
N VAL A 36 10.13 -15.30 -2.81
CA VAL A 36 10.17 -14.06 -3.59
C VAL A 36 9.07 -13.13 -3.14
N VAL A 37 9.36 -11.84 -3.18
CA VAL A 37 8.38 -10.81 -2.88
C VAL A 37 7.29 -10.82 -3.94
N THR A 38 6.04 -10.69 -3.52
CA THR A 38 4.90 -10.56 -4.43
C THR A 38 4.45 -9.12 -4.52
N GLU A 39 4.10 -8.69 -5.73
CA GLU A 39 3.47 -7.40 -5.95
C GLU A 39 1.98 -7.58 -6.25
N VAL A 40 1.16 -6.73 -5.64
CA VAL A 40 -0.28 -6.61 -5.91
C VAL A 40 -0.59 -5.18 -6.36
N PRO A 41 -1.46 -4.98 -7.35
CA PRO A 41 -1.90 -3.64 -7.72
C PRO A 41 -2.68 -3.03 -6.54
N LEU A 42 -2.50 -1.74 -6.30
CA LEU A 42 -3.27 -0.96 -5.35
C LEU A 42 -3.70 0.35 -6.02
N THR A 43 -5.01 0.56 -6.12
CA THR A 43 -5.57 1.79 -6.66
C THR A 43 -5.92 2.75 -5.53
N ILE A 44 -5.38 3.97 -5.59
CA ILE A 44 -5.61 5.00 -4.57
C ILE A 44 -6.60 6.02 -5.11
N TYR A 45 -7.67 6.24 -4.33
CA TYR A 45 -8.65 7.29 -4.53
C TYR A 45 -8.49 8.37 -3.47
N LEU A 46 -8.61 9.63 -3.89
CA LEU A 46 -8.83 10.76 -3.00
C LEU A 46 -10.23 11.32 -3.26
N ASN A 47 -11.09 11.27 -2.25
CA ASN A 47 -12.52 11.58 -2.34
C ASN A 47 -13.27 10.70 -3.36
N LYS A 48 -13.47 11.20 -4.58
CA LYS A 48 -14.19 10.51 -5.67
C LYS A 48 -13.31 10.27 -6.90
N GLN A 49 -12.02 10.55 -6.78
CA GLN A 49 -11.12 10.53 -7.91
C GLN A 49 -10.04 9.49 -7.73
N GLU A 50 -9.85 8.69 -8.77
CA GLU A 50 -8.70 7.84 -8.92
C GLU A 50 -7.44 8.69 -9.16
N ILE A 51 -6.43 8.48 -8.32
CA ILE A 51 -5.17 9.21 -8.38
C ILE A 51 -4.12 8.40 -9.11
N VAL A 52 -3.96 7.12 -8.73
CA VAL A 52 -2.96 6.22 -9.30
C VAL A 52 -3.34 4.77 -9.02
N THR A 53 -2.94 3.88 -9.90
CA THR A 53 -2.80 2.45 -9.61
C THR A 53 -1.32 2.10 -9.64
N ALA A 54 -0.79 1.56 -8.55
CA ALA A 54 0.62 1.20 -8.42
C ALA A 54 0.77 -0.27 -7.99
N MET A 55 1.86 -0.91 -8.39
CA MET A 55 2.24 -2.22 -7.85
C MET A 55 2.89 -2.03 -6.48
N THR A 56 2.44 -2.80 -5.48
CA THR A 56 2.85 -2.66 -4.07
C THR A 56 3.06 -4.02 -3.44
N LEU A 57 3.70 -4.07 -2.28
CA LEU A 57 3.81 -5.30 -1.49
C LEU A 57 2.48 -5.79 -0.91
N GLY A 58 1.44 -4.93 -0.89
CA GLY A 58 0.17 -5.22 -0.23
C GLY A 58 0.19 -5.09 1.29
N ASP A 59 1.31 -4.63 1.88
CA ASP A 59 1.40 -4.37 3.32
C ASP A 59 0.87 -2.96 3.66
N MET A 60 0.06 -2.89 4.72
CA MET A 60 -0.52 -1.64 5.24
C MET A 60 -1.04 -0.66 4.15
N PRO A 61 -1.96 -1.09 3.27
CA PRO A 61 -2.37 -0.32 2.09
C PRO A 61 -2.95 1.06 2.43
N GLU A 62 -3.66 1.17 3.56
CA GLU A 62 -4.24 2.42 4.06
C GLU A 62 -3.17 3.47 4.41
N LEU A 63 -2.11 3.04 5.11
CA LEU A 63 -0.99 3.91 5.46
C LEU A 63 -0.17 4.31 4.23
N LEU A 64 0.03 3.36 3.31
CA LEU A 64 0.69 3.64 2.03
C LEU A 64 -0.06 4.71 1.23
N ALA A 65 -1.38 4.61 1.14
CA ALA A 65 -2.20 5.58 0.43
C ALA A 65 -2.09 6.99 1.03
N VAL A 66 -2.19 7.12 2.36
CA VAL A 66 -2.03 8.41 3.04
C VAL A 66 -0.63 8.98 2.85
N GLY A 67 0.41 8.15 3.05
CA GLY A 67 1.80 8.54 2.86
C GLY A 67 2.08 9.00 1.43
N TYR A 68 1.55 8.29 0.43
CA TYR A 68 1.66 8.66 -0.98
C TYR A 68 1.02 10.02 -1.26
N LEU A 69 -0.22 10.23 -0.81
CA LEU A 69 -0.95 11.48 -1.05
C LEU A 69 -0.30 12.68 -0.34
N LEU A 70 0.26 12.49 0.85
CA LEU A 70 1.07 13.50 1.55
C LEU A 70 2.35 13.82 0.77
N ASN A 71 3.08 12.80 0.32
CA ASN A 71 4.31 12.96 -0.45
C ASN A 71 4.07 13.72 -1.77
N GLN A 72 2.94 13.44 -2.44
CA GLN A 72 2.53 14.14 -3.66
C GLN A 72 1.88 15.52 -3.40
N LYS A 73 1.82 15.98 -2.14
CA LYS A 73 1.18 17.24 -1.73
C LYS A 73 -0.30 17.34 -2.10
N MET A 74 -0.97 16.20 -2.28
CA MET A 74 -2.41 16.12 -2.53
C MET A 74 -3.21 16.17 -1.22
N LEU A 75 -2.63 15.66 -0.14
CA LEU A 75 -3.03 15.93 1.24
C LEU A 75 -2.09 16.96 1.87
N LYS A 76 -2.64 17.86 2.67
CA LYS A 76 -1.90 18.81 3.51
C LYS A 76 -1.98 18.37 4.97
N ASN A 77 -1.05 18.84 5.79
CA ASN A 77 -1.03 18.53 7.22
C ASN A 77 -2.28 19.04 7.95
N GLU A 78 -2.93 20.10 7.45
CA GLU A 78 -4.16 20.63 8.04
C GLU A 78 -5.44 19.95 7.50
N ASP A 79 -5.33 19.08 6.47
CA ASP A 79 -6.50 18.39 5.93
C ASP A 79 -7.01 17.36 6.95
N ILE A 80 -8.31 17.43 7.25
CA ILE A 80 -8.98 16.45 8.10
C ILE A 80 -9.39 15.27 7.22
N ILE A 81 -8.77 14.12 7.45
CA ILE A 81 -9.19 12.83 6.89
C ILE A 81 -10.41 12.35 7.68
N SER A 82 -11.56 12.23 7.02
CA SER A 82 -12.81 11.79 7.64
C SER A 82 -12.96 10.27 7.62
N GLU A 83 -12.40 9.60 6.61
CA GLU A 83 -12.48 8.16 6.43
C GLU A 83 -11.32 7.66 5.57
N ILE A 84 -10.82 6.46 5.87
CA ILE A 84 -9.98 5.67 4.98
C ILE A 84 -10.64 4.31 4.88
N ASN A 85 -10.86 3.83 3.66
CA ASN A 85 -11.46 2.54 3.42
C ASN A 85 -10.61 1.73 2.44
N TYR A 86 -10.16 0.55 2.87
CA TYR A 86 -9.50 -0.41 2.00
C TYR A 86 -10.45 -1.55 1.65
N ASP A 87 -10.68 -1.72 0.34
CA ASP A 87 -11.36 -2.88 -0.22
C ASP A 87 -10.30 -3.89 -0.70
N LYS A 88 -10.24 -5.04 -0.03
CA LYS A 88 -9.28 -6.11 -0.34
C LYS A 88 -9.62 -6.87 -1.62
N GLU A 89 -10.88 -6.93 -2.02
CA GLU A 89 -11.25 -7.65 -3.25
C GLU A 89 -10.92 -6.80 -4.48
N LEU A 90 -11.21 -5.50 -4.41
CA LEU A 90 -10.91 -4.56 -5.49
C LEU A 90 -9.48 -4.04 -5.47
N GLN A 91 -8.76 -4.24 -4.36
CA GLN A 91 -7.44 -3.63 -4.11
C GLN A 91 -7.49 -2.10 -4.25
N VAL A 92 -8.48 -1.48 -3.63
CA VAL A 92 -8.73 -0.04 -3.69
C VAL A 92 -8.62 0.55 -2.29
N VAL A 93 -7.91 1.67 -2.16
CA VAL A 93 -7.96 2.51 -0.95
C VAL A 93 -8.62 3.83 -1.29
N VAL A 94 -9.70 4.16 -0.60
CA VAL A 94 -10.37 5.47 -0.70
C VAL A 94 -10.05 6.29 0.53
N VAL A 95 -9.33 7.40 0.34
CA VAL A 95 -9.08 8.39 1.39
C VAL A 95 -10.07 9.54 1.22
N ARG A 96 -10.88 9.82 2.25
CA ARG A 96 -11.85 10.92 2.25
C ARG A 96 -11.39 12.08 3.10
N THR A 97 -11.57 13.28 2.60
CA THR A 97 -11.29 14.52 3.34
C THR A 97 -12.47 15.47 3.27
N ASN A 98 -12.56 16.40 4.22
CA ASN A 98 -13.59 17.45 4.20
C ASN A 98 -13.36 18.48 3.10
N ARG A 99 -12.14 18.56 2.54
CA ARG A 99 -11.80 19.50 1.48
C ARG A 99 -12.24 18.94 0.12
N LYS A 100 -12.98 19.73 -0.65
CA LYS A 100 -13.20 19.44 -2.07
C LYS A 100 -11.87 19.54 -2.81
N THR A 101 -11.50 18.48 -3.51
CA THR A 101 -10.26 18.40 -4.28
C THR A 101 -10.49 18.90 -5.70
N ASN A 102 -9.64 19.81 -6.18
CA ASN A 102 -9.78 20.45 -7.50
C ASN A 102 -9.41 19.52 -8.68
N TYR A 103 -9.04 18.28 -8.38
CA TYR A 103 -8.68 17.28 -9.36
C TYR A 103 -9.93 16.64 -10.00
N GLU A 104 -11.14 16.88 -9.45
CA GLU A 104 -12.45 16.32 -9.84
C GLU A 104 -12.95 16.76 -11.24
N LYS A 105 -12.10 17.37 -12.08
CA LYS A 105 -12.46 17.64 -13.47
C LYS A 105 -12.47 16.33 -14.26
N LYS A 106 -13.67 15.79 -14.43
CA LYS A 106 -14.01 14.78 -15.44
C LYS A 106 -13.40 15.16 -16.80
N MET A 107 -12.74 14.19 -17.43
CA MET A 107 -12.58 14.16 -18.88
C MET A 107 -13.96 14.04 -19.55
#